data_AF-A0A7K6GPA0-F1
#
_entry.id   AF-A0A7K6GPA0-F1
#
_cell.length_a   1.000
_cell.length_b   1.000
_cell.length_c   1.000
_cell.angle_alpha   90.00
_cell.angle_beta   90.00
_cell.angle_gamma   90.00
#
_symmetry.space_group_name_H-M   'P 1'
#
loop_
_entity.id
_entity.type
_entity.pdbx_description
1 polymer ?
#
loop_
_entity_poly.entity_id
_entity_poly.type
_entity_poly.pdbx_seq_one_letter_code
_entity_poly.pdbx_strand_id
1 'polypeptide(L)'
;QLYDMAESLLRFMPGPHRRIPRLLARMRRFIAQRVQDNARTLDSHSPRDFIDAFLIQMEKEKDNPNSEFTMENLELTTLNLFFAGTETVSSTLRFGFLYLMRHPHIEGEIQTQIQDPRAQF
;
A
#
# COMPACT_ATOMS: atom_id res chain seq x y z
N GLN A 1 -3.85 -4.53 -29.40
CA GLN A 1 -3.12 -4.16 -30.64
C GLN A 1 -2.89 -2.65 -30.76
N LEU A 2 -3.90 -1.80 -30.97
CA LEU A 2 -3.70 -0.33 -31.05
C LEU A 2 -3.22 0.28 -29.71
N TYR A 3 -3.75 -0.24 -28.59
CA TYR A 3 -3.39 0.15 -27.23
C TYR A 3 -1.92 -0.20 -26.90
N ASP A 4 -1.49 -1.42 -27.21
CA ASP A 4 -0.10 -1.87 -27.01
C ASP A 4 0.89 -1.09 -27.87
N MET A 5 0.48 -0.73 -29.09
CA MET A 5 1.29 0.07 -30.01
C MET A 5 1.40 1.54 -29.52
N ALA A 6 0.31 2.09 -29.00
CA ALA A 6 0.31 3.40 -28.37
C ALA A 6 1.17 3.41 -27.09
N GLU A 7 1.14 2.34 -26.29
CA GLU A 7 1.99 2.19 -25.10
C GLU A 7 3.48 2.14 -25.47
N SER A 8 3.83 1.37 -26.51
CA SER A 8 5.20 1.30 -27.06
C SER A 8 5.70 2.67 -27.53
N LEU A 9 4.89 3.41 -28.31
CA LEU A 9 5.25 4.74 -28.78
C LEU A 9 5.36 5.75 -27.63
N LEU A 10 4.45 5.70 -26.67
CA LEU A 10 4.47 6.56 -25.48
C LEU A 10 5.76 6.36 -24.67
N ARG A 11 6.29 5.13 -24.57
CA ARG A 11 7.56 4.87 -23.88
C ARG A 11 8.73 5.66 -24.47
N PHE A 12 8.74 5.95 -25.77
CA PHE A 12 9.84 6.69 -26.41
C PHE A 12 9.69 8.22 -26.33
N MET A 13 8.49 8.73 -26.07
CA MET A 13 8.24 10.18 -25.99
C MET A 13 8.61 10.74 -24.60
N PRO A 14 9.22 11.93 -24.51
CA PRO A 14 9.39 12.61 -23.22
C PRO A 14 8.02 13.08 -22.70
N GLY A 15 7.72 12.86 -21.42
CA GLY A 15 6.47 13.34 -20.82
C GLY A 15 6.25 12.95 -19.35
N PRO A 16 5.18 13.47 -18.73
CA PRO A 16 4.84 13.21 -17.32
C PRO A 16 4.64 11.73 -17.01
N HIS A 17 4.18 10.93 -17.99
CA HIS A 17 3.97 9.49 -17.85
C HIS A 17 5.26 8.74 -17.45
N ARG A 18 6.46 9.25 -17.82
CA ARG A 18 7.75 8.69 -17.37
C ARG A 18 8.01 8.88 -15.87
N ARG A 19 7.23 9.71 -15.17
CA ARG A 19 7.38 9.92 -13.71
C ARG A 19 6.88 8.72 -12.92
N ILE A 20 5.77 8.11 -13.33
CA ILE A 20 5.13 7.00 -12.60
C ILE A 20 6.06 5.79 -12.48
N PRO A 21 6.66 5.25 -13.57
CA PRO A 21 7.59 4.12 -13.46
C PRO A 21 8.80 4.42 -12.57
N ARG A 22 9.31 5.66 -12.62
CA ARG A 22 10.44 6.09 -11.76
C ARG A 22 10.06 6.13 -10.29
N LEU A 23 8.86 6.60 -9.96
CA LEU A 23 8.35 6.62 -8.60
C LEU A 23 8.10 5.20 -8.07
N LEU A 24 7.46 4.34 -8.86
CA LEU A 24 7.24 2.94 -8.52
C LEU A 24 8.57 2.21 -8.30
N ALA A 25 9.57 2.42 -9.16
CA ALA A 25 10.90 1.84 -8.98
C ALA A 25 11.60 2.35 -7.71
N ARG A 26 11.35 3.60 -7.30
CA ARG A 26 11.86 4.13 -6.03
C ARG A 26 11.15 3.49 -4.84
N MET A 27 9.84 3.33 -4.89
CA MET A 27 9.06 2.68 -3.83
C MET A 27 9.41 1.20 -3.70
N ARG A 28 9.54 0.46 -4.82
CA ARG A 28 9.97 -0.94 -4.80
C ARG A 28 11.35 -1.10 -4.15
N ARG A 29 12.31 -0.21 -4.45
CA ARG A 29 13.63 -0.22 -3.77
C ARG A 29 13.54 0.03 -2.27
N PHE A 30 12.67 0.96 -1.85
CA PHE A 30 12.44 1.20 -0.42
C PHE A 30 11.86 -0.04 0.28
N ILE A 31 10.90 -0.72 -0.35
CA ILE A 31 10.30 -1.95 0.17
C ILE A 31 11.33 -3.07 0.21
N ALA A 32 12.12 -3.26 -0.86
CA ALA A 32 13.18 -4.26 -0.90
C ALA A 32 14.19 -4.07 0.24
N GLN A 33 14.57 -2.83 0.53
CA GLN A 33 15.42 -2.52 1.69
C GLN A 33 14.75 -2.93 3.00
N ARG A 34 13.46 -2.62 3.17
CA ARG A 34 12.72 -3.00 4.37
C ARG A 34 12.58 -4.53 4.50
N VAL A 35 12.35 -5.24 3.41
CA VAL A 35 12.33 -6.71 3.41
C VAL A 35 13.67 -7.29 3.86
N GLN A 36 14.78 -6.74 3.40
CA GLN A 36 16.11 -7.15 3.86
C GLN A 36 16.32 -6.88 5.35
N ASP A 37 15.91 -5.71 5.85
CA ASP A 37 16.03 -5.35 7.26
C ASP A 37 15.18 -6.29 8.15
N ASN A 38 13.97 -6.60 7.70
CA ASN A 38 13.09 -7.56 8.35
C ASN A 38 13.72 -8.96 8.39
N ALA A 39 14.20 -9.46 7.25
CA ALA A 39 14.82 -10.78 7.12
C ALA A 39 16.05 -10.95 8.03
N ARG A 40 16.87 -9.90 8.21
CA ARG A 40 18.06 -9.92 9.10
C ARG A 40 17.73 -10.13 10.57
N THR A 41 16.51 -9.78 10.98
CA THR A 41 16.08 -9.74 12.38
C THR A 41 14.83 -10.60 12.60
N LEU A 42 14.53 -11.49 11.66
CA LEU A 42 13.33 -12.31 11.67
C LEU A 42 13.35 -13.32 12.82
N ASP A 43 12.31 -13.30 13.64
CA ASP A 43 11.99 -14.36 14.59
C ASP A 43 10.72 -15.06 14.14
N SER A 44 10.84 -16.34 13.78
CA SER A 44 9.71 -17.15 13.30
C SER A 44 8.61 -17.36 14.34
N HIS A 45 8.90 -17.16 15.63
CA HIS A 45 7.94 -17.34 16.72
C HIS A 45 7.20 -16.04 17.06
N SER A 46 7.68 -14.89 16.55
CA SER A 46 7.12 -13.58 16.86
C SER A 46 7.14 -12.67 15.62
N PRO A 47 6.26 -12.91 14.62
CA PRO A 47 6.19 -12.07 13.43
C PRO A 47 5.74 -10.65 13.79
N ARG A 48 6.51 -9.64 13.38
CA ARG A 48 6.25 -8.23 13.73
C ARG A 48 5.22 -7.57 12.83
N ASP A 49 5.20 -7.97 11.56
CA ASP A 49 4.40 -7.36 10.51
C ASP A 49 4.11 -8.32 9.35
N PHE A 50 3.46 -7.81 8.31
CA PHE A 50 3.15 -8.56 7.09
C PHE A 50 4.39 -9.16 6.41
N ILE A 51 5.51 -8.45 6.39
CA ILE A 51 6.74 -8.91 5.72
C ILE A 51 7.28 -10.13 6.45
N ASP A 52 7.35 -10.08 7.78
CA ASP A 52 7.78 -11.23 8.58
C ASP A 52 6.86 -12.44 8.37
N ALA A 53 5.55 -12.22 8.42
CA ALA A 53 4.57 -13.29 8.20
C ALA A 53 4.74 -13.96 6.82
N PHE A 54 4.98 -13.16 5.78
CA PHE A 54 5.22 -13.66 4.43
C PHE A 54 6.54 -14.41 4.32
N LEU A 55 7.63 -13.90 4.91
CA LEU A 55 8.93 -14.58 4.92
C LEU A 55 8.86 -15.94 5.62
N ILE A 56 8.13 -16.02 6.75
CA ILE A 56 7.90 -17.29 7.46
C ILE A 56 7.11 -18.27 6.60
N GLN A 57 6.08 -17.78 5.89
CA GLN A 57 5.29 -18.63 5.00
C GLN A 57 6.11 -19.11 3.79
N MET A 58 6.95 -18.24 3.22
CA MET A 58 7.90 -18.59 2.16
C MET A 58 8.85 -19.72 2.58
N GLU A 59 9.39 -19.67 3.81
CA GLU A 59 10.24 -20.74 4.32
C GLU A 59 9.49 -22.07 4.50
N LYS A 60 8.22 -22.02 4.92
CA LYS A 60 7.37 -23.23 5.03
C LYS A 60 7.05 -23.87 3.68
N GLU A 61 7.03 -23.07 2.61
CA GLU A 61 6.70 -23.52 1.26
C GLU A 61 7.91 -23.74 0.36
N LYS A 62 9.14 -23.67 0.89
CA LYS A 62 10.38 -23.77 0.09
C LYS A 62 10.50 -25.03 -0.76
N ASP A 63 9.86 -26.13 -0.33
CA ASP A 63 9.89 -27.42 -1.03
C ASP A 63 8.72 -27.58 -2.03
N ASN A 64 7.83 -26.58 -2.13
CA ASN A 64 6.74 -26.56 -3.09
C ASN A 64 7.16 -25.80 -4.37
N PRO A 65 7.38 -26.49 -5.51
CA PRO A 65 7.80 -25.85 -6.75
C PRO A 65 6.73 -24.94 -7.36
N ASN A 66 5.47 -25.04 -6.91
CA ASN A 66 4.35 -24.21 -7.36
C ASN A 66 3.99 -23.11 -6.33
N SER A 67 4.89 -22.79 -5.39
CA SER A 67 4.61 -21.75 -4.40
C SER A 67 4.62 -20.37 -5.04
N GLU A 68 3.63 -19.56 -4.68
CA GLU A 68 3.56 -18.14 -5.02
C GLU A 68 4.23 -17.24 -3.98
N PHE A 69 4.77 -17.83 -2.89
CA PHE A 69 5.53 -17.09 -1.89
C PHE A 69 6.96 -16.86 -2.38
N THR A 70 7.11 -15.94 -3.33
CA THR A 70 8.41 -15.53 -3.87
C THR A 70 8.82 -14.17 -3.33
N MET A 71 10.12 -13.87 -3.38
CA MET A 71 10.63 -12.55 -2.98
C MET A 71 10.03 -11.42 -3.85
N GLU A 72 9.79 -11.68 -5.13
CA GLU A 72 9.14 -10.71 -6.01
C GLU A 72 7.68 -10.46 -5.60
N ASN A 73 6.92 -11.52 -5.33
CA ASN A 73 5.53 -11.38 -4.89
C ASN A 73 5.44 -10.73 -3.51
N LEU A 74 6.40 -10.94 -2.62
CA LEU A 74 6.50 -10.21 -1.34
C LEU A 74 6.65 -8.70 -1.58
N GLU A 75 7.62 -8.29 -2.39
CA GLU A 75 7.86 -6.87 -2.70
C GLU A 75 6.64 -6.22 -3.38
N LEU A 76 6.06 -6.88 -4.38
CA LEU A 76 4.93 -6.36 -5.16
C LEU A 76 3.65 -6.30 -4.32
N THR A 77 3.37 -7.33 -3.53
CA THR A 77 2.20 -7.33 -2.63
C THR A 77 2.33 -6.24 -1.57
N THR A 78 3.52 -6.10 -0.97
CA THR A 78 3.78 -5.02 -0.01
C THR A 78 3.59 -3.65 -0.68
N LEU A 79 4.08 -3.45 -1.90
CA LEU A 79 3.89 -2.21 -2.65
C LEU A 79 2.42 -1.91 -2.90
N ASN A 80 1.65 -2.93 -3.27
CA ASN A 80 0.22 -2.81 -3.51
C ASN A 80 -0.53 -2.40 -2.23
N LEU A 81 -0.25 -3.04 -1.10
CA LEU A 81 -0.85 -2.70 0.20
C LEU A 81 -0.56 -1.25 0.60
N PHE A 82 0.70 -0.81 0.46
CA PHE A 82 1.09 0.58 0.75
C PHE A 82 0.36 1.59 -0.13
N PHE A 83 0.29 1.33 -1.44
CA PHE A 83 -0.37 2.23 -2.39
C PHE A 83 -1.88 2.30 -2.15
N ALA A 84 -2.52 1.13 -2.02
CA ALA A 84 -3.96 1.02 -1.81
C ALA A 84 -4.39 1.68 -0.48
N GLY A 85 -3.65 1.46 0.60
CA GLY A 85 -4.02 1.96 1.93
C GLY A 85 -3.73 3.45 2.16
N THR A 86 -2.75 4.03 1.47
CA THR A 86 -2.32 5.41 1.77
C THR A 86 -3.14 6.44 1.01
N GLU A 87 -3.17 6.34 -0.32
CA GLU A 87 -3.76 7.40 -1.16
C GLU A 87 -5.29 7.44 -1.05
N THR A 88 -5.94 6.27 -1.00
CA THR A 88 -7.40 6.19 -0.95
C THR A 88 -7.96 6.75 0.37
N VAL A 89 -7.38 6.33 1.50
CA VAL A 89 -7.80 6.78 2.83
C VAL A 89 -7.48 8.27 3.01
N SER A 90 -6.29 8.72 2.65
CA SER A 90 -5.89 10.13 2.72
C SER A 90 -6.82 11.02 1.90
N SER A 91 -7.10 10.63 0.65
CA SER A 91 -8.03 11.36 -0.22
C SER A 91 -9.44 11.40 0.38
N THR A 92 -9.94 10.25 0.85
CA THR A 92 -11.28 10.14 1.44
C THR A 92 -11.42 11.04 2.67
N LEU A 93 -10.46 10.98 3.59
CA LEU A 93 -10.47 11.85 4.78
C LEU A 93 -10.36 13.32 4.39
N ARG A 94 -9.49 13.67 3.43
CA ARG A 94 -9.36 15.05 2.95
C ARG A 94 -10.68 15.59 2.40
N PHE A 95 -11.38 14.81 1.59
CA PHE A 95 -12.70 15.18 1.10
C PHE A 95 -13.76 15.17 2.20
N GLY A 96 -13.70 14.21 3.11
CA GLY A 96 -14.59 14.13 4.27
C GLY A 96 -14.51 15.39 5.15
N PHE A 97 -13.30 15.81 5.54
CA PHE A 97 -13.12 17.05 6.30
C PHE A 97 -13.54 18.30 5.51
N LEU A 98 -13.24 18.36 4.21
CA LEU A 98 -13.72 19.46 3.36
C LEU A 98 -15.25 19.53 3.34
N TYR A 99 -15.91 18.38 3.29
CA TYR A 99 -17.36 18.28 3.34
C TYR A 99 -17.91 18.78 4.69
N LEU A 100 -17.32 18.35 5.81
CA LEU A 100 -17.72 18.82 7.15
C LEU A 100 -17.60 20.33 7.30
N MET A 101 -16.47 20.92 6.88
CA MET A 101 -16.28 22.39 6.89
C MET A 101 -17.34 23.14 6.06
N ARG A 102 -17.86 22.51 4.99
CA ARG A 102 -18.90 23.09 4.12
C ARG A 102 -20.30 22.95 4.72
N HIS A 103 -20.49 22.04 5.68
CA HIS A 103 -21.74 21.71 6.34
C HIS A 103 -21.60 21.73 7.88
N PRO A 104 -21.44 22.91 8.51
CA PRO A 104 -21.13 23.02 9.95
C PRO A 104 -22.18 22.42 10.89
N HIS A 105 -23.45 22.32 10.45
CA HIS A 105 -24.51 21.66 11.22
C HIS A 105 -24.24 20.15 11.38
N ILE A 106 -23.80 19.47 10.30
CA ILE A 106 -23.42 18.05 10.33
C ILE A 106 -22.18 17.87 11.20
N GLU A 107 -21.18 18.74 11.05
CA GLU A 107 -19.98 18.70 11.88
C GLU A 107 -20.31 18.83 13.38
N GLY A 108 -21.20 19.77 13.75
CA GLY A 108 -21.65 19.96 15.13
C GLY A 108 -22.40 18.75 15.70
N GLU A 109 -23.24 18.10 14.89
CA GLU A 109 -23.92 16.86 15.29
C GLU A 109 -22.92 15.73 15.56
N ILE A 110 -21.94 15.53 14.66
CA ILE A 110 -20.88 14.52 14.84
C ILE A 110 -20.05 14.81 16.09
N GLN A 111 -19.63 16.06 16.31
CA GLN A 111 -18.86 16.43 17.50
C GLN A 111 -19.65 16.18 18.79
N THR A 112 -20.95 16.50 18.80
CA THR A 112 -21.83 16.22 19.94
C THR A 112 -21.91 14.72 20.23
N GLN A 113 -22.01 13.88 19.20
CA GLN A 113 -22.02 12.42 19.35
C GLN A 113 -20.69 11.89 19.90
N ILE A 114 -19.56 12.36 19.39
CA ILE A 114 -18.22 11.97 19.87
C ILE A 114 -18.02 12.33 21.35
N GLN A 115 -18.60 13.45 21.79
CA GLN A 115 -18.52 13.91 23.18
C GLN A 115 -19.51 13.22 24.13
N ASP A 116 -20.53 12.51 23.63
CA ASP A 116 -21.46 11.78 24.49
C ASP A 116 -20.81 10.48 24.99
N PRO A 117 -20.51 10.35 26.29
CA PRO A 117 -19.91 9.13 26.85
C PRO A 117 -20.82 7.89 26.77
N ARG A 118 -22.08 8.05 26.37
CA ARG A 118 -23.03 6.96 26.12
C ARG A 118 -23.11 6.56 24.64
N ALA A 119 -22.49 7.31 23.74
CA ALA A 119 -22.44 6.95 22.33
C ALA A 119 -21.64 5.64 22.17
N GLN A 120 -22.27 4.64 21.56
CA GLN A 120 -21.61 3.38 21.19
C GLN A 120 -21.07 3.54 19.77
N PHE A 121 -19.76 3.45 19.64
CA PHE A 121 -19.04 3.38 18.36
C PHE A 121 -18.41 1.99 18.19
#